data_AF-A0A351T095-F1
#
_entry.id   AF-A0A351T095-F1
#
_cell.length_a   1.000
_cell.length_b   1.000
_cell.length_c   1.000
_cell.angle_alpha   90.00
_cell.angle_beta   90.00
_cell.angle_gamma   90.00
#
_symmetry.space_group_name_H-M   'P 1'
#
loop_
_entity.id
_entity.type
_entity.pdbx_description
1 polymer ?
#
loop_
_entity_poly.entity_id
_entity_poly.type
_entity_poly.pdbx_seq_one_letter_code
_entity_poly.pdbx_strand_id
1 'polypeptide(L)' 'LEQLAISPQCGFSSDVVGNLISEDEQKRKLEVVVETARQVWG' A
#
# COMPACT_ATOMS: atom_id res chain seq x y z
N LEU A 1 -16.25 6.01 -10.53
CA LEU A 1 -14.84 5.78 -10.12
C LEU A 1 -14.05 7.10 -9.98
N GLU A 2 -14.61 8.25 -10.33
CA GLU A 2 -13.93 9.56 -10.40
C GLU A 2 -13.39 10.13 -9.07
N GLN A 3 -13.87 9.67 -7.92
CA GLN A 3 -13.51 10.23 -6.60
C GLN A 3 -13.09 9.13 -5.60
N LEU A 4 -12.47 8.06 -6.08
CA LEU A 4 -11.96 6.97 -5.26
C LEU A 4 -10.43 6.88 -5.40
N ALA A 5 -9.77 6.39 -4.35
CA ALA A 5 -8.34 6.11 -4.32
C ALA A 5 -8.08 4.76 -3.63
N ILE A 6 -6.93 4.14 -3.93
CA ILE A 6 -6.49 2.91 -3.28
C ILE A 6 -5.32 3.26 -2.36
N SER A 7 -5.35 2.69 -1.16
CA SER A 7 -4.27 2.79 -0.17
C SER A 7 -4.06 1.44 0.51
N PRO A 8 -2.93 1.25 1.21
CA PRO A 8 -2.82 0.20 2.22
C PRO A 8 -3.91 0.34 3.30
N GLN A 9 -4.15 -0.75 4.03
CA GLN A 9 -5.12 -0.79 5.14
C GLN A 9 -4.73 0.11 6.33
N CYS A 10 -3.44 0.14 6.65
CA CYS A 10 -2.84 0.88 7.76
C CYS A 10 -1.44 1.34 7.36
N GLY A 11 -0.84 2.22 8.15
CA GLY A 11 0.56 2.63 7.97
C GLY A 11 1.54 1.54 8.39
N PHE A 12 2.78 1.63 7.88
CA PHE A 12 3.83 0.68 8.22
C PHE A 12 4.37 0.82 9.65
N SER A 13 4.05 1.91 10.35
CA SER A 13 4.42 2.17 11.75
C SER A 13 3.20 2.16 12.70
N SER A 14 2.10 1.53 12.31
CA SER A 14 0.82 1.61 13.04
C SER A 14 0.71 0.74 14.29
N ASP A 15 1.69 -0.12 14.57
CA ASP A 15 1.68 -1.01 15.74
C ASP A 15 2.77 -0.59 16.76
N VAL A 16 2.49 -0.76 18.05
CA VAL A 16 3.39 -0.45 19.18
C VAL A 16 4.67 -1.29 19.08
N VAL A 17 4.58 -2.48 18.49
CA VAL A 17 5.72 -3.39 18.26
C VAL A 17 6.47 -3.05 16.96
N GLY A 18 5.94 -2.15 16.13
CA GLY A 18 6.38 -1.93 14.75
C GLY A 18 5.96 -3.09 13.83
N ASN A 19 5.72 -2.82 12.55
CA ASN A 19 5.56 -3.92 11.61
C ASN A 19 6.91 -4.61 11.44
N LEU A 20 6.98 -5.91 11.74
CA LEU A 20 8.14 -6.78 11.49
C LEU A 20 8.27 -7.10 9.98
N ILE A 21 8.30 -6.07 9.14
CA ILE A 21 8.51 -6.20 7.70
C ILE A 21 9.67 -5.31 7.29
N SER A 22 10.51 -5.85 6.42
CA SER A 22 11.63 -5.14 5.82
C SER A 22 11.16 -3.97 4.96
N GLU A 23 12.06 -3.01 4.71
CA GLU A 23 11.80 -1.91 3.78
C GLU A 23 11.41 -2.41 2.38
N ASP A 24 12.01 -3.50 1.93
CA ASP A 24 11.70 -4.10 0.63
C ASP A 24 10.29 -4.70 0.58
N GLU A 25 9.80 -5.25 1.68
CA GLU A 25 8.41 -5.71 1.79
C GLU A 25 7.43 -4.54 1.82
N GLN A 26 7.81 -3.41 2.44
CA GLN A 26 7.01 -2.18 2.39
C GLN A 26 6.90 -1.65 0.95
N LYS A 27 8.02 -1.62 0.21
CA LYS A 27 8.05 -1.22 -1.22
C LYS A 27 7.15 -2.12 -2.07
N ARG A 28 7.25 -3.45 -1.93
CA ARG A 28 6.39 -4.40 -2.65
C ARG A 28 4.90 -4.17 -2.38
N LYS A 29 4.53 -3.86 -1.13
CA LYS A 29 3.13 -3.50 -0.81
C LYS A 29 2.66 -2.24 -1.54
N LEU A 30 3.52 -1.22 -1.65
CA LEU A 30 3.21 -0.01 -2.40
C LEU A 30 3.14 -0.27 -3.92
N GLU A 31 4.01 -1.12 -4.46
CA GLU A 31 3.99 -1.54 -5.86
C GLU A 31 2.64 -2.16 -6.24
N VAL A 32 2.10 -3.06 -5.39
CA VAL A 32 0.79 -3.67 -5.61
C VAL A 32 -0.34 -2.62 -5.64
N VAL A 33 -0.29 -1.61 -4.75
CA VAL A 33 -1.27 -0.51 -4.76
C VAL A 33 -1.22 0.26 -6.07
N VAL A 34 -0.01 0.59 -6.55
CA VAL A 34 0.19 1.33 -7.81
C VAL A 34 -0.25 0.50 -9.01
N GLU A 35 0.10 -0.79 -9.06
CA GLU A 35 -0.32 -1.70 -10.13
C GLU A 35 -1.85 -1.82 -10.17
N THR A 36 -2.48 -2.03 -9.02
CA THR A 36 -3.94 -2.14 -8.93
C THR A 36 -4.62 -0.84 -9.38
N ALA A 37 -4.09 0.32 -8.96
CA ALA A 37 -4.63 1.60 -9.42
C ALA A 37 -4.53 1.76 -10.94
N ARG A 38 -3.43 1.32 -11.57
CA ARG A 38 -3.31 1.31 -13.03
C ARG A 38 -4.31 0.36 -13.69
N GLN A 39 -4.60 -0.81 -13.10
CA GLN A 39 -5.59 -1.73 -13.65
C GLN A 39 -7.03 -1.20 -13.57
N VAL A 40 -7.34 -0.36 -12.57
CA VAL A 40 -8.69 0.19 -12.35
C VAL A 40 -8.94 1.48 -13.12
N TRP A 41 -7.93 2.36 -13.26
CA TRP A 41 -8.08 3.70 -13.86
C TRP A 41 -7.15 4.02 -15.05
N GLY A 42 -6.19 3.17 -15.38
CA GLY A 42 -5.38 3.30 -16.60
C GLY A 42 -6.15 2.83 -17.83
#